data_AF-A0A429IQ69-F1
#
_entry.id   AF-A0A429IQ69-F1
#
_cell.length_a   1.000
_cell.length_b   1.000
_cell.length_c   1.000
_cell.angle_alpha   90.00
_cell.angle_beta   90.00
_cell.angle_gamma   90.00
#
_symmetry.space_group_name_H-M   'P 1'
#
loop_
_entity.id
_entity.type
_entity.pdbx_description
1 polymer ?
#
loop_
_entity_poly.entity_id
_entity_poly.type
_entity_poly.pdbx_seq_one_letter_code
_entity_poly.pdbx_strand_id
1 'polypeptide(L)'
;MPRPASHHAGVRSRRRARPLVGLITVCAALGAALLTPGAAGASGSRNEDAYRDLGSVTRLDWMANIASDTSLAAMSLPGTHDTLAIHGGASAQTQEDFGDNGKTLKAQLEHGIRAIDIRVRISGAEDFTIHHGVVYQNANFGDVLNEARAFLKKHPSETVVMRLKAECPFKDVKAFDCANDPKSMTPEDARNIFGHYVSRNSDLFYSPSVTGAGRAPVPRLKDVRGKVVLGSFDGVNSDSYGIETFNKNQEDHWTADPVQKKWDYVKENVDKAVADDKNEMYVTYTSASDGVKRLPFEYAGGYWQEQGGVRTEVQGVNYRLMKYLNGGDSGRVGTVMMDFPGWALVDNIISRNNGHIPKGGGNRAIWLVNSDKTYVNSQYKRCMVRGPEFDSSKTGGLITQRECQSKAPGSHQWGAEKPTSFESNGYFWIKSSNGKCLTVPYNNGTPPAAGTQLFWWDCETRWFSGSQMWNVVPTKIGSVEDSKKSYRFINNWTGLCLSMDPATASATGGKVTQDTCPK
;
A
#
# COMPACT_ATOMS: atom_id res chain seq x y z
N MET A 1 21.00 59.02 -45.04
CA MET A 1 20.30 59.71 -46.15
C MET A 1 20.59 58.96 -47.44
N PRO A 2 19.66 58.80 -48.40
CA PRO A 2 18.21 58.61 -48.33
C PRO A 2 17.75 57.32 -49.08
N ARG A 3 16.48 56.92 -48.89
CA ARG A 3 15.70 56.04 -49.81
C ARG A 3 15.40 56.78 -51.12
N PRO A 4 15.03 56.11 -52.24
CA PRO A 4 13.59 55.88 -52.56
C PRO A 4 13.30 54.58 -53.37
N ALA A 5 12.15 53.91 -53.14
CA ALA A 5 10.91 53.89 -53.95
C ALA A 5 11.03 53.07 -55.27
N SER A 6 10.44 51.86 -55.38
CA SER A 6 9.05 51.51 -55.74
C SER A 6 8.59 51.93 -57.14
N HIS A 7 8.21 50.98 -58.00
CA HIS A 7 7.13 51.01 -59.01
C HIS A 7 7.03 49.60 -59.64
N HIS A 8 5.94 48.83 -59.50
CA HIS A 8 4.60 48.89 -60.12
C HIS A 8 4.49 48.44 -61.59
N ALA A 9 3.43 47.63 -61.81
CA ALA A 9 2.76 47.21 -63.06
C ALA A 9 3.41 46.05 -63.83
N GLY A 10 2.70 45.07 -64.37
CA GLY A 10 1.26 44.84 -64.46
C GLY A 10 0.98 43.75 -65.51
N VAL A 11 0.10 42.80 -65.16
CA VAL A 11 -0.97 42.24 -66.01
C VAL A 11 -0.61 41.70 -67.41
N ARG A 12 -0.80 40.39 -67.67
CA ARG A 12 -2.01 39.83 -68.35
C ARG A 12 -1.93 38.32 -68.57
N SER A 13 -3.11 37.69 -68.46
CA SER A 13 -3.39 36.27 -68.65
C SER A 13 -3.28 35.79 -70.10
N ARG A 14 -2.97 34.50 -70.30
CA ARG A 14 -3.50 33.73 -71.43
C ARG A 14 -3.96 32.32 -71.00
N ARG A 15 -5.17 32.00 -71.45
CA ARG A 15 -5.93 30.75 -71.30
C ARG A 15 -5.22 29.58 -72.00
N ARG A 16 -5.35 28.36 -71.46
CA ARG A 16 -6.05 27.21 -72.10
C ARG A 16 -6.01 25.92 -71.26
N ALA A 17 -7.18 25.29 -71.22
CA ALA A 17 -7.50 23.85 -71.19
C ALA A 17 -7.03 22.95 -70.03
N ARG A 18 -8.03 22.30 -69.39
CA ARG A 18 -7.96 21.13 -68.49
C ARG A 18 -7.47 19.87 -69.25
N PRO A 19 -6.99 18.81 -68.56
CA PRO A 19 -7.89 17.85 -67.91
C PRO A 19 -7.53 17.56 -66.45
N LEU A 20 -8.55 17.21 -65.65
CA LEU A 20 -8.38 16.56 -64.35
C LEU A 20 -7.76 15.17 -64.57
N VAL A 21 -6.61 14.93 -63.95
CA VAL A 21 -6.15 13.58 -63.60
C VAL A 21 -5.91 13.60 -62.09
N GLY A 22 -6.78 12.90 -61.37
CA GLY A 22 -6.62 12.69 -59.94
C GLY A 22 -5.40 11.81 -59.69
N LEU A 23 -4.31 12.41 -59.21
CA LEU A 23 -3.26 11.67 -58.52
C LEU A 23 -3.65 11.57 -57.04
N ILE A 24 -3.96 10.34 -56.63
CA ILE A 24 -3.92 9.93 -55.23
C ILE A 24 -2.44 9.97 -54.82
N THR A 25 -2.03 11.07 -54.19
CA THR A 25 -0.74 11.14 -53.53
C THR A 25 -0.82 10.31 -52.26
N VAL A 26 -0.32 9.08 -52.32
CA VAL A 26 0.04 8.31 -51.13
C VAL A 26 1.23 9.02 -50.50
N CYS A 27 0.95 9.99 -49.62
CA CYS A 27 1.94 10.46 -48.68
C CYS A 27 2.15 9.33 -47.67
N ALA A 28 3.23 8.55 -47.88
CA ALA A 28 3.83 7.74 -46.84
C ALA A 28 4.31 8.68 -45.73
N ALA A 29 3.41 9.03 -44.81
CA ALA A 29 3.78 9.58 -43.53
C ALA A 29 4.57 8.48 -42.82
N LEU A 30 5.89 8.63 -42.79
CA LEU A 30 6.75 8.02 -41.78
C LEU A 30 6.21 8.50 -40.43
N GLY A 31 5.24 7.76 -39.92
CA GLY A 31 4.79 7.85 -38.55
C GLY A 31 5.98 7.45 -37.69
N ALA A 32 6.75 8.44 -37.26
CA ALA A 32 7.41 8.32 -35.98
C ALA A 32 6.29 8.10 -34.98
N ALA A 33 6.01 6.83 -34.68
CA ALA A 33 5.32 6.45 -33.48
C ALA A 33 6.17 7.04 -32.35
N LEU A 34 5.84 8.28 -31.97
CA LEU A 34 6.19 8.81 -30.67
C LEU A 34 5.56 7.81 -29.72
N LEU A 35 6.40 6.89 -29.25
CA LEU A 35 6.14 6.08 -28.07
C LEU A 35 5.79 7.09 -26.99
N THR A 36 4.50 7.36 -26.84
CA THR A 36 3.96 7.91 -25.62
C THR A 36 4.54 7.04 -24.54
N PRO A 37 5.32 7.56 -23.58
CA PRO A 37 5.65 6.78 -22.40
C PRO A 37 4.29 6.40 -21.82
N GLY A 38 3.92 5.14 -21.95
CA GLY A 38 2.73 4.62 -21.32
C GLY A 38 2.83 4.88 -19.83
N ALA A 39 1.72 4.75 -19.11
CA ALA A 39 1.67 4.74 -17.65
C ALA A 39 2.40 3.51 -17.03
N ALA A 40 3.53 3.10 -17.60
CA ALA A 40 4.43 2.08 -17.09
C ALA A 40 5.36 2.71 -16.04
N GLY A 41 4.80 3.00 -14.87
CA GLY A 41 5.59 3.51 -13.74
C GLY A 41 5.07 3.14 -12.36
N ALA A 42 3.98 2.37 -12.26
CA ALA A 42 3.42 1.94 -10.97
C ALA A 42 2.97 0.46 -10.96
N SER A 43 3.17 -0.27 -12.05
CA SER A 43 2.87 -1.69 -12.16
C SER A 43 4.19 -2.39 -12.44
N GLY A 44 4.67 -3.18 -11.48
CA GLY A 44 5.90 -3.95 -11.63
C GLY A 44 5.85 -4.83 -12.88
N SER A 45 7.00 -5.06 -13.49
CA SER A 45 7.10 -5.78 -14.78
C SER A 45 8.16 -6.86 -14.78
N ARG A 46 9.09 -6.83 -13.83
CA ARG A 46 10.18 -7.79 -13.64
C ARG A 46 9.84 -8.77 -12.53
N ASN A 47 10.51 -9.92 -12.53
CA ASN A 47 10.37 -10.94 -11.48
C ASN A 47 10.70 -10.37 -10.10
N GLU A 48 11.77 -9.56 -10.02
CA GLU A 48 12.20 -8.85 -8.80
C GLU A 48 11.09 -7.96 -8.22
N ASP A 49 10.28 -7.32 -9.06
CA ASP A 49 9.18 -6.48 -8.56
C ASP A 49 8.09 -7.31 -7.86
N ALA A 50 7.99 -8.61 -8.16
CA ALA A 50 7.00 -9.54 -7.60
C ALA A 50 7.56 -10.43 -6.48
N TYR A 51 8.87 -10.49 -6.31
CA TYR A 51 9.54 -11.47 -5.47
C TYR A 51 10.90 -10.97 -4.95
N ARG A 52 11.16 -11.18 -3.65
CA ARG A 52 12.40 -10.82 -2.95
C ARG A 52 12.78 -9.34 -3.00
N ASP A 53 11.78 -8.46 -2.96
CA ASP A 53 11.99 -7.01 -2.89
C ASP A 53 10.74 -6.33 -2.34
N LEU A 54 10.65 -6.16 -1.02
CA LEU A 54 9.56 -5.40 -0.41
C LEU A 54 9.55 -3.90 -0.79
N GLY A 55 10.60 -3.41 -1.43
CA GLY A 55 10.70 -2.03 -1.92
C GLY A 55 10.86 -1.02 -0.80
N SER A 56 10.31 0.19 -1.00
CA SER A 56 10.37 1.28 -0.02
C SER A 56 9.14 1.32 0.90
N VAL A 57 9.34 1.83 2.11
CA VAL A 57 8.27 2.03 3.11
C VAL A 57 7.33 3.17 2.68
N THR A 58 6.29 2.85 1.90
CA THR A 58 5.29 3.83 1.43
C THR A 58 3.85 3.39 1.65
N ARG A 59 3.60 2.27 2.35
CA ARG A 59 2.28 1.66 2.55
C ARG A 59 1.91 1.48 4.03
N LEU A 60 2.37 2.39 4.88
CA LEU A 60 2.15 2.32 6.34
C LEU A 60 0.67 2.42 6.73
N ASP A 61 -0.10 3.29 6.08
CA ASP A 61 -1.49 3.61 6.43
C ASP A 61 -2.45 3.43 5.23
N TRP A 62 -2.32 2.33 4.48
CA TRP A 62 -3.07 2.18 3.24
C TRP A 62 -4.57 1.92 3.46
N MET A 63 -4.96 1.37 4.61
CA MET A 63 -6.36 1.16 4.98
C MET A 63 -7.05 2.44 5.48
N ALA A 64 -6.32 3.51 5.77
CA ALA A 64 -6.87 4.78 6.26
C ALA A 64 -7.99 5.34 5.37
N ASN A 65 -7.85 5.22 4.04
CA ASN A 65 -8.82 5.79 3.10
C ASN A 65 -9.93 4.82 2.68
N ILE A 66 -9.95 3.60 3.23
CA ILE A 66 -11.00 2.60 2.96
C ILE A 66 -12.21 2.92 3.83
N ALA A 67 -13.41 2.85 3.24
CA ALA A 67 -14.65 3.13 3.94
C ALA A 67 -14.77 2.25 5.19
N SER A 68 -15.06 2.89 6.32
CA SER A 68 -15.12 2.26 7.65
C SER A 68 -16.15 1.12 7.74
N ASP A 69 -17.16 1.10 6.88
CA ASP A 69 -18.18 0.05 6.79
C ASP A 69 -17.78 -1.12 5.87
N THR A 70 -16.61 -1.07 5.22
CA THR A 70 -16.09 -2.16 4.38
C THR A 70 -15.88 -3.41 5.24
N SER A 71 -16.49 -4.53 4.86
CA SER A 71 -16.25 -5.85 5.47
C SER A 71 -14.84 -6.33 5.16
N LEU A 72 -14.16 -7.00 6.10
CA LEU A 72 -12.87 -7.65 5.81
C LEU A 72 -12.99 -8.70 4.69
N ALA A 73 -14.14 -9.38 4.57
CA ALA A 73 -14.42 -10.30 3.47
C ALA A 73 -14.43 -9.61 2.11
N ALA A 74 -14.74 -8.31 2.06
CA ALA A 74 -14.72 -7.54 0.83
C ALA A 74 -13.32 -7.05 0.44
N MET A 75 -12.34 -7.13 1.33
CA MET A 75 -11.00 -6.57 1.14
C MET A 75 -10.06 -7.57 0.46
N SER A 76 -9.00 -7.03 -0.14
CA SER A 76 -7.86 -7.81 -0.62
C SER A 76 -6.65 -7.51 0.25
N LEU A 77 -6.10 -8.53 0.90
CA LEU A 77 -5.06 -8.37 1.92
C LEU A 77 -3.77 -9.05 1.44
N PRO A 78 -2.66 -8.30 1.27
CA PRO A 78 -1.37 -8.93 1.06
C PRO A 78 -0.91 -9.58 2.38
N GLY A 79 -0.47 -10.83 2.29
CA GLY A 79 -0.07 -11.63 3.42
C GLY A 79 1.22 -12.40 3.20
N THR A 80 1.79 -12.92 4.29
CA THR A 80 2.98 -13.77 4.25
C THR A 80 2.69 -15.14 4.84
N HIS A 81 3.07 -16.19 4.10
CA HIS A 81 3.05 -17.57 4.56
C HIS A 81 4.26 -17.82 5.46
N ASP A 82 4.09 -18.50 6.61
CA ASP A 82 5.17 -18.67 7.57
C ASP A 82 5.93 -17.36 7.84
N THR A 83 5.21 -16.32 8.28
CA THR A 83 5.60 -14.89 8.30
C THR A 83 7.02 -14.61 8.83
N LEU A 84 7.54 -15.46 9.72
CA LEU A 84 8.86 -15.30 10.34
C LEU A 84 9.85 -16.43 10.00
N ALA A 85 9.55 -17.29 9.02
CA ALA A 85 10.44 -18.39 8.66
C ALA A 85 11.64 -17.92 7.82
N ILE A 86 12.66 -17.44 8.52
CA ILE A 86 13.92 -16.90 7.99
C ILE A 86 15.12 -17.84 8.25
N HIS A 87 14.93 -18.89 9.07
CA HIS A 87 15.95 -19.85 9.48
C HIS A 87 15.68 -21.27 8.94
N GLY A 88 16.71 -22.12 8.95
CA GLY A 88 16.61 -23.54 8.56
C GLY A 88 17.07 -23.85 7.14
N GLY A 89 17.69 -22.88 6.46
CA GLY A 89 18.22 -23.03 5.10
C GLY A 89 17.14 -22.98 4.03
N ALA A 90 17.54 -23.18 2.77
CA ALA A 90 16.70 -22.90 1.61
C ALA A 90 15.41 -23.74 1.52
N SER A 91 15.35 -24.89 2.20
CA SER A 91 14.16 -25.75 2.26
C SER A 91 13.12 -25.31 3.28
N ALA A 92 13.52 -24.54 4.30
CA ALA A 92 12.65 -24.05 5.37
C ALA A 92 12.43 -22.53 5.31
N GLN A 93 13.35 -21.77 4.74
CA GLN A 93 13.18 -20.34 4.60
C GLN A 93 12.08 -20.01 3.58
N THR A 94 11.11 -19.21 3.99
CA THR A 94 9.99 -18.74 3.15
C THR A 94 9.92 -17.22 3.06
N GLN A 95 10.63 -16.51 3.95
CA GLN A 95 10.62 -15.05 4.03
C GLN A 95 12.02 -14.45 3.92
N GLU A 96 12.08 -13.21 3.44
CA GLU A 96 13.29 -12.39 3.49
C GLU A 96 13.69 -12.10 4.95
N ASP A 97 15.00 -12.14 5.22
CA ASP A 97 15.54 -11.90 6.55
C ASP A 97 15.75 -10.39 6.79
N PHE A 98 14.91 -9.81 7.64
CA PHE A 98 15.10 -8.47 8.20
C PHE A 98 15.43 -8.51 9.70
N GLY A 99 15.76 -9.70 10.22
CA GLY A 99 16.19 -9.97 11.58
C GLY A 99 15.18 -10.71 12.46
N ASP A 100 15.72 -11.23 13.56
CA ASP A 100 15.05 -12.02 14.61
C ASP A 100 14.10 -11.21 15.51
N ASN A 101 13.46 -11.88 16.48
CA ASN A 101 12.63 -11.30 17.56
C ASN A 101 11.53 -10.35 17.04
N GLY A 102 10.94 -10.66 15.88
CA GLY A 102 9.85 -9.88 15.27
C GLY A 102 10.27 -8.76 14.30
N LYS A 103 11.58 -8.48 14.12
CA LYS A 103 12.02 -7.45 13.17
C LYS A 103 11.59 -7.72 11.73
N THR A 104 11.56 -8.99 11.33
CA THR A 104 11.00 -9.40 10.03
C THR A 104 9.51 -9.07 9.90
N LEU A 105 8.71 -9.30 10.95
CA LEU A 105 7.31 -8.89 10.96
C LEU A 105 7.17 -7.37 10.86
N LYS A 106 7.98 -6.62 11.62
CA LYS A 106 7.99 -5.15 11.57
C LYS A 106 8.22 -4.66 10.13
N ALA A 107 9.25 -5.19 9.45
CA ALA A 107 9.53 -4.82 8.07
C ALA A 107 8.34 -5.14 7.15
N GLN A 108 7.76 -6.34 7.24
CA GLN A 108 6.59 -6.74 6.44
C GLN A 108 5.38 -5.80 6.65
N LEU A 109 5.07 -5.47 7.91
CA LEU A 109 3.98 -4.53 8.24
C LEU A 109 4.26 -3.14 7.66
N GLU A 110 5.50 -2.64 7.77
CA GLU A 110 5.90 -1.34 7.22
C GLU A 110 5.76 -1.26 5.69
N HIS A 111 5.84 -2.41 5.00
CA HIS A 111 5.70 -2.52 3.54
C HIS A 111 4.29 -2.91 3.07
N GLY A 112 3.31 -2.98 3.98
CA GLY A 112 1.89 -3.08 3.62
C GLY A 112 1.27 -4.46 3.83
N ILE A 113 2.01 -5.46 4.31
CA ILE A 113 1.47 -6.76 4.72
C ILE A 113 0.47 -6.58 5.86
N ARG A 114 -0.71 -7.19 5.75
CA ARG A 114 -1.79 -7.12 6.75
C ARG A 114 -2.42 -8.46 7.08
N ALA A 115 -1.97 -9.54 6.45
CA ALA A 115 -2.33 -10.90 6.81
C ALA A 115 -1.06 -11.70 7.16
N ILE A 116 -1.02 -12.31 8.34
CA ILE A 116 0.18 -13.00 8.84
C ILE A 116 -0.16 -14.44 9.24
N ASP A 117 0.68 -15.39 8.82
CA ASP A 117 0.62 -16.80 9.18
C ASP A 117 1.67 -17.08 10.27
N ILE A 118 1.20 -17.25 11.50
CA ILE A 118 2.03 -17.43 12.69
C ILE A 118 1.91 -18.87 13.16
N ARG A 119 3.04 -19.57 13.15
CA ARG A 119 3.12 -20.99 13.49
C ARG A 119 3.88 -21.18 14.78
N VAL A 120 3.19 -21.74 15.77
CA VAL A 120 3.67 -21.84 17.15
C VAL A 120 3.89 -23.29 17.56
N ARG A 121 4.96 -23.49 18.32
CA ARG A 121 5.23 -24.71 19.08
C ARG A 121 5.15 -24.37 20.56
N ILE A 122 4.59 -25.27 21.37
CA ILE A 122 4.66 -25.12 22.82
C ILE A 122 6.07 -25.47 23.28
N SER A 123 6.66 -24.57 24.04
CA SER A 123 7.99 -24.71 24.64
C SER A 123 7.91 -24.44 26.15
N GLY A 124 8.58 -25.27 26.95
CA GLY A 124 8.62 -25.08 28.41
C GLY A 124 7.23 -25.16 29.08
N ALA A 125 6.27 -25.86 28.48
CA ALA A 125 4.86 -26.00 28.93
C ALA A 125 3.99 -24.73 28.94
N GLU A 126 4.55 -23.52 28.84
CA GLU A 126 3.78 -22.28 29.02
C GLU A 126 3.93 -21.25 27.90
N ASP A 127 4.90 -21.42 27.01
CA ASP A 127 5.23 -20.43 25.99
C ASP A 127 5.03 -20.93 24.57
N PHE A 128 4.74 -19.98 23.68
CA PHE A 128 4.74 -20.19 22.24
C PHE A 128 6.01 -19.64 21.59
N THR A 129 6.83 -20.55 21.06
CA THR A 129 7.98 -20.25 20.19
C THR A 129 7.56 -20.34 18.72
N ILE A 130 8.10 -19.50 17.84
CA ILE A 130 7.79 -19.52 16.41
C ILE A 130 8.64 -20.57 15.68
N HIS A 131 7.99 -21.40 14.88
CA HIS A 131 8.61 -22.54 14.21
C HIS A 131 8.16 -22.70 12.76
N HIS A 132 9.02 -23.29 11.94
CA HIS A 132 8.66 -23.94 10.69
C HIS A 132 9.18 -25.37 10.74
N GLY A 133 8.27 -26.32 10.91
CA GLY A 133 8.56 -27.69 11.31
C GLY A 133 9.43 -27.73 12.56
N VAL A 134 10.51 -28.50 12.50
CA VAL A 134 11.48 -28.66 13.60
C VAL A 134 12.33 -27.40 13.85
N VAL A 135 12.31 -26.42 12.94
CA VAL A 135 13.23 -25.29 12.96
C VAL A 135 12.64 -24.14 13.76
N TYR A 136 13.29 -23.79 14.87
CA TYR A 136 13.02 -22.57 15.62
C TYR A 136 13.44 -21.34 14.80
N GLN A 137 12.58 -20.33 14.76
CA GLN A 137 12.76 -19.15 13.92
C GLN A 137 13.33 -17.94 14.67
N ASN A 138 13.97 -18.17 15.82
CA ASN A 138 14.55 -17.10 16.65
C ASN A 138 13.54 -15.98 17.00
N ALA A 139 12.28 -16.36 17.22
CA ALA A 139 11.22 -15.47 17.62
C ALA A 139 10.19 -16.21 18.48
N ASN A 140 9.52 -15.48 19.38
CA ASN A 140 8.43 -15.98 20.21
C ASN A 140 7.12 -15.28 19.85
N PHE A 141 5.99 -15.86 20.27
CA PHE A 141 4.69 -15.25 20.03
C PHE A 141 4.56 -13.89 20.74
N GLY A 142 5.21 -13.72 21.88
CA GLY A 142 5.30 -12.41 22.55
C GLY A 142 5.92 -11.32 21.65
N ASP A 143 6.95 -11.65 20.87
CA ASP A 143 7.59 -10.72 19.95
C ASP A 143 6.64 -10.30 18.82
N VAL A 144 5.88 -11.28 18.28
CA VAL A 144 4.84 -11.04 17.27
C VAL A 144 3.80 -10.05 17.80
N LEU A 145 3.30 -10.26 19.01
CA LEU A 145 2.29 -9.39 19.63
C LEU A 145 2.85 -7.99 19.92
N ASN A 146 4.10 -7.90 20.36
CA ASN A 146 4.78 -6.63 20.62
C ASN A 146 4.92 -5.79 19.35
N GLU A 147 5.38 -6.40 18.25
CA GLU A 147 5.55 -5.68 16.97
C GLU A 147 4.20 -5.32 16.33
N ALA A 148 3.21 -6.22 16.35
CA ALA A 148 1.85 -5.91 15.89
C ALA A 148 1.23 -4.74 16.68
N ARG A 149 1.40 -4.74 18.01
CA ARG A 149 0.95 -3.65 18.89
C ARG A 149 1.67 -2.35 18.59
N ALA A 150 3.00 -2.37 18.44
CA ALA A 150 3.79 -1.19 18.15
C ALA A 150 3.38 -0.56 16.80
N PHE A 151 3.16 -1.39 15.79
CA PHE A 151 2.67 -0.97 14.48
C PHE A 151 1.26 -0.36 14.58
N LEU A 152 0.28 -1.07 15.14
CA LEU A 152 -1.11 -0.62 15.22
C LEU A 152 -1.29 0.63 16.11
N LYS A 153 -0.42 0.84 17.10
CA LYS A 153 -0.41 2.09 17.89
C LYS A 153 0.07 3.29 17.08
N LYS A 154 1.03 3.11 16.17
CA LYS A 154 1.54 4.16 15.28
C LYS A 154 0.62 4.39 14.08
N HIS A 155 -0.06 3.33 13.63
CA HIS A 155 -0.93 3.31 12.46
C HIS A 155 -2.34 2.84 12.86
N PRO A 156 -3.07 3.61 13.68
CA PRO A 156 -4.36 3.19 14.26
C PRO A 156 -5.48 3.06 13.23
N SER A 157 -5.22 3.44 11.98
CA SER A 157 -6.15 3.25 10.88
C SER A 157 -6.10 1.81 10.32
N GLU A 158 -5.04 1.06 10.60
CA GLU A 158 -4.81 -0.27 10.06
C GLU A 158 -5.38 -1.38 10.95
N THR A 159 -5.44 -2.60 10.44
CA THR A 159 -5.73 -3.83 11.21
C THR A 159 -4.86 -4.97 10.68
N VAL A 160 -4.55 -5.97 11.50
CA VAL A 160 -3.78 -7.15 11.09
C VAL A 160 -4.64 -8.39 11.27
N VAL A 161 -4.78 -9.20 10.22
CA VAL A 161 -5.43 -10.51 10.29
C VAL A 161 -4.37 -11.57 10.54
N MET A 162 -4.49 -12.32 11.63
CA MET A 162 -3.53 -13.35 12.03
C MET A 162 -4.17 -14.73 11.91
N ARG A 163 -3.56 -15.61 11.12
CA ARG A 163 -3.79 -17.04 11.22
C ARG A 163 -2.78 -17.60 12.22
N LEU A 164 -3.27 -18.24 13.28
CA LEU A 164 -2.44 -18.92 14.27
C LEU A 164 -2.52 -20.42 14.01
N LYS A 165 -1.39 -21.13 14.02
CA LYS A 165 -1.36 -22.58 13.84
C LYS A 165 -0.47 -23.22 14.89
N ALA A 166 -0.96 -24.28 15.54
CA ALA A 166 -0.09 -25.20 16.24
C ALA A 166 0.74 -25.99 15.22
N GLU A 167 2.06 -25.76 15.21
CA GLU A 167 2.97 -26.32 14.20
C GLU A 167 3.23 -27.80 14.43
N CYS A 168 3.41 -28.19 15.70
CA CYS A 168 3.71 -29.57 16.05
C CYS A 168 2.44 -30.37 16.31
N PRO A 169 2.35 -31.61 15.79
CA PRO A 169 1.25 -32.50 16.12
C PRO A 169 1.24 -32.81 17.61
N PHE A 170 0.03 -32.90 18.18
CA PHE A 170 -0.19 -33.27 19.57
C PHE A 170 -0.27 -34.79 19.78
N LYS A 171 -0.43 -35.56 18.70
CA LYS A 171 -0.51 -37.03 18.72
C LYS A 171 0.13 -37.60 17.46
N ASP A 172 0.50 -38.87 17.51
CA ASP A 172 1.05 -39.61 16.36
C ASP A 172 2.30 -38.93 15.74
N VAL A 173 3.13 -38.30 16.59
CA VAL A 173 4.36 -37.57 16.19
C VAL A 173 5.31 -38.51 15.44
N LYS A 174 5.57 -38.22 14.17
CA LYS A 174 6.46 -39.00 13.29
C LYS A 174 7.91 -38.53 13.44
N ALA A 175 8.83 -39.32 12.86
CA ALA A 175 10.28 -39.10 12.98
C ALA A 175 10.76 -37.72 12.48
N PHE A 176 10.03 -37.08 11.57
CA PHE A 176 10.37 -35.75 11.02
C PHE A 176 9.41 -34.64 11.46
N ASP A 177 8.45 -34.98 12.33
CA ASP A 177 7.57 -33.98 12.91
C ASP A 177 8.30 -33.26 14.04
N CYS A 178 7.98 -31.98 14.23
CA CYS A 178 8.36 -31.31 15.47
C CYS A 178 7.51 -31.82 16.64
N ALA A 179 8.03 -31.67 17.85
CA ALA A 179 7.35 -32.11 19.06
C ALA A 179 7.23 -30.95 20.05
N ASN A 180 6.05 -30.77 20.63
CA ASN A 180 5.85 -29.85 21.74
C ASN A 180 6.73 -30.24 22.94
N ASP A 181 7.04 -29.26 23.78
CA ASP A 181 7.79 -29.47 25.02
C ASP A 181 6.98 -28.96 26.23
N PRO A 182 6.61 -29.86 27.16
CA PRO A 182 6.80 -31.31 27.15
C PRO A 182 5.99 -31.99 26.04
N LYS A 183 6.41 -33.21 25.64
CA LYS A 183 5.73 -33.99 24.58
C LYS A 183 4.28 -34.38 24.93
N SER A 184 3.91 -34.28 26.21
CA SER A 184 2.57 -34.58 26.71
C SER A 184 1.56 -33.45 26.52
N MET A 185 1.99 -32.31 25.96
CA MET A 185 1.10 -31.18 25.68
C MET A 185 -0.08 -31.59 24.81
N THR A 186 -1.23 -31.00 25.08
CA THR A 186 -2.50 -31.30 24.41
C THR A 186 -3.02 -30.08 23.65
N PRO A 187 -4.00 -30.26 22.75
CA PRO A 187 -4.71 -29.14 22.14
C PRO A 187 -5.38 -28.22 23.16
N GLU A 188 -5.76 -28.73 24.34
CA GLU A 188 -6.33 -27.93 25.41
C GLU A 188 -5.29 -27.02 26.06
N ASP A 189 -4.08 -27.52 26.30
CA ASP A 189 -2.96 -26.72 26.80
C ASP A 189 -2.65 -25.57 25.86
N ALA A 190 -2.62 -25.84 24.54
CA ALA A 190 -2.45 -24.79 23.53
C ALA A 190 -3.53 -23.69 23.64
N ARG A 191 -4.80 -24.07 23.83
CA ARG A 191 -5.88 -23.10 24.00
C ARG A 191 -5.75 -22.31 25.30
N ASN A 192 -5.33 -22.95 26.39
CA ASN A 192 -5.12 -22.30 27.69
C ASN A 192 -3.97 -21.29 27.62
N ILE A 193 -2.83 -21.68 27.03
CA ILE A 193 -1.68 -20.81 26.77
C ILE A 193 -2.11 -19.61 25.90
N PHE A 194 -2.83 -19.85 24.82
CA PHE A 194 -3.36 -18.77 23.98
C PHE A 194 -4.29 -17.84 24.77
N GLY A 195 -5.17 -18.37 25.62
CA GLY A 195 -6.01 -17.58 26.54
C GLY A 195 -5.21 -16.68 27.48
N HIS A 196 -4.04 -17.13 27.95
CA HIS A 196 -3.12 -16.29 28.73
C HIS A 196 -2.50 -15.15 27.91
N TYR A 197 -2.16 -15.39 26.64
CA TYR A 197 -1.72 -14.30 25.76
C TYR A 197 -2.83 -13.30 25.47
N VAL A 198 -4.06 -13.78 25.22
CA VAL A 198 -5.24 -12.94 24.97
C VAL A 198 -5.56 -12.07 26.19
N SER A 199 -5.56 -12.63 27.39
CA SER A 199 -5.88 -11.87 28.62
C SER A 199 -4.87 -10.75 28.89
N ARG A 200 -3.56 -11.02 28.71
CA ARG A 200 -2.49 -10.02 28.83
C ARG A 200 -2.51 -8.95 27.72
N ASN A 201 -3.17 -9.22 26.59
CA ASN A 201 -3.21 -8.36 25.41
C ASN A 201 -4.66 -8.04 24.97
N SER A 202 -5.58 -7.90 25.92
CA SER A 202 -7.02 -7.72 25.65
C SER A 202 -7.34 -6.45 24.85
N ASP A 203 -6.48 -5.44 24.92
CA ASP A 203 -6.57 -4.22 24.15
C ASP A 203 -6.04 -4.35 22.71
N LEU A 204 -5.31 -5.41 22.39
CA LEU A 204 -4.74 -5.65 21.05
C LEU A 204 -5.70 -6.47 20.18
N PHE A 205 -6.32 -7.51 20.72
CA PHE A 205 -7.16 -8.41 19.94
C PHE A 205 -8.57 -7.86 19.68
N TYR A 206 -9.15 -8.20 18.53
CA TYR A 206 -10.59 -8.13 18.32
C TYR A 206 -11.26 -9.26 19.11
N SER A 207 -11.73 -8.92 20.30
CA SER A 207 -12.24 -9.86 21.31
C SER A 207 -13.17 -10.96 20.75
N PRO A 208 -14.17 -10.67 19.89
CA PRO A 208 -15.05 -11.71 19.36
C PRO A 208 -14.31 -12.86 18.64
N SER A 209 -13.18 -12.58 17.98
CA SER A 209 -12.41 -13.59 17.24
C SER A 209 -11.55 -14.50 18.11
N VAL A 210 -11.39 -14.21 19.41
CA VAL A 210 -10.43 -14.91 20.30
C VAL A 210 -11.07 -15.57 21.52
N THR A 211 -12.39 -15.66 21.59
CA THR A 211 -13.09 -16.15 22.80
C THR A 211 -13.07 -17.67 22.96
N GLY A 212 -12.93 -18.42 21.86
CA GLY A 212 -13.10 -19.88 21.85
C GLY A 212 -14.55 -20.35 22.05
N ALA A 213 -15.51 -19.43 22.14
CA ALA A 213 -16.94 -19.76 22.30
C ALA A 213 -17.67 -19.96 20.96
N GLY A 214 -17.03 -19.63 19.84
CA GLY A 214 -17.57 -19.71 18.49
C GLY A 214 -16.87 -18.72 17.56
N ARG A 215 -16.90 -18.98 16.25
CA ARG A 215 -16.36 -18.04 15.27
C ARG A 215 -17.19 -16.77 15.26
N ALA A 216 -16.51 -15.62 15.23
CA ALA A 216 -17.19 -14.34 15.10
C ALA A 216 -17.61 -14.10 13.64
N PRO A 217 -18.72 -13.39 13.41
CA PRO A 217 -19.02 -12.84 12.09
C PRO A 217 -17.84 -12.01 11.55
N VAL A 218 -17.67 -11.99 10.23
CA VAL A 218 -16.60 -11.20 9.61
C VAL A 218 -16.80 -9.71 9.94
N PRO A 219 -15.84 -9.06 10.61
CA PRO A 219 -16.03 -7.69 11.07
C PRO A 219 -15.88 -6.68 9.92
N ARG A 220 -16.44 -5.48 10.14
CA ARG A 220 -16.17 -4.32 9.29
C ARG A 220 -14.91 -3.62 9.78
N LEU A 221 -14.27 -2.87 8.89
CA LEU A 221 -13.00 -2.21 9.18
C LEU A 221 -13.08 -1.31 10.43
N LYS A 222 -14.17 -0.55 10.62
CA LYS A 222 -14.42 0.27 11.81
C LYS A 222 -14.33 -0.48 13.14
N ASP A 223 -14.64 -1.76 13.15
CA ASP A 223 -14.72 -2.59 14.36
C ASP A 223 -13.33 -3.11 14.76
N VAL A 224 -12.36 -3.07 13.84
CA VAL A 224 -11.05 -3.74 13.96
C VAL A 224 -9.85 -2.84 13.73
N ARG A 225 -10.06 -1.55 13.39
CA ARG A 225 -8.96 -0.58 13.34
C ARG A 225 -8.19 -0.54 14.67
N GLY A 226 -6.87 -0.61 14.59
CA GLY A 226 -5.97 -0.69 15.73
C GLY A 226 -5.96 -2.06 16.43
N LYS A 227 -6.55 -3.10 15.84
CA LYS A 227 -6.65 -4.45 16.43
C LYS A 227 -6.03 -5.54 15.56
N VAL A 228 -5.62 -6.62 16.22
CA VAL A 228 -5.34 -7.93 15.58
C VAL A 228 -6.63 -8.74 15.56
N VAL A 229 -7.04 -9.18 14.37
CA VAL A 229 -8.17 -10.09 14.16
C VAL A 229 -7.63 -11.51 14.01
N LEU A 230 -8.08 -12.44 14.84
CA LEU A 230 -7.74 -13.84 14.63
C LEU A 230 -8.57 -14.36 13.45
N GLY A 231 -7.90 -14.80 12.39
CA GLY A 231 -8.53 -15.47 11.25
C GLY A 231 -8.98 -16.88 11.61
N SER A 232 -8.07 -17.66 12.19
CA SER A 232 -8.32 -18.99 12.75
C SER A 232 -7.23 -19.36 13.76
N PHE A 233 -7.52 -20.37 14.61
CA PHE A 233 -6.51 -21.10 15.37
C PHE A 233 -6.51 -22.57 14.95
N ASP A 234 -5.59 -22.93 14.07
CA ASP A 234 -5.52 -24.24 13.45
C ASP A 234 -4.71 -25.23 14.30
N GLY A 235 -5.02 -26.52 14.19
CA GLY A 235 -4.26 -27.60 14.83
C GLY A 235 -4.60 -27.85 16.29
N VAL A 236 -5.54 -27.12 16.89
CA VAL A 236 -5.93 -27.24 18.30
C VAL A 236 -7.28 -27.93 18.55
N ASN A 237 -7.73 -28.80 17.63
CA ASN A 237 -8.99 -29.56 17.75
C ASN A 237 -10.20 -28.71 18.21
N SER A 238 -10.31 -27.48 17.70
CA SER A 238 -11.43 -26.58 17.94
C SER A 238 -11.61 -25.73 16.70
N ASP A 239 -12.84 -25.62 16.22
CA ASP A 239 -13.23 -24.72 15.15
C ASP A 239 -13.81 -23.39 15.70
N SER A 240 -13.86 -23.23 17.02
CA SER A 240 -14.51 -22.13 17.73
C SER A 240 -13.70 -20.82 17.78
N TYR A 241 -12.49 -20.79 17.22
CA TYR A 241 -11.64 -19.60 17.17
C TYR A 241 -11.63 -18.96 15.80
N GLY A 242 -11.49 -17.64 15.79
CA GLY A 242 -11.33 -16.83 14.59
C GLY A 242 -12.62 -16.23 14.08
N ILE A 243 -12.63 -15.88 12.79
CA ILE A 243 -13.79 -15.33 12.10
C ILE A 243 -14.42 -16.34 11.15
N GLU A 244 -15.72 -16.20 10.93
CA GLU A 244 -16.48 -16.99 9.97
C GLU A 244 -15.86 -16.88 8.58
N THR A 245 -16.00 -17.95 7.80
CA THR A 245 -15.52 -18.06 6.41
C THR A 245 -14.01 -17.96 6.16
N PHE A 246 -13.16 -17.57 7.12
CA PHE A 246 -11.70 -17.42 6.90
C PHE A 246 -11.08 -18.67 6.26
N ASN A 247 -11.42 -19.84 6.80
CA ASN A 247 -10.94 -21.13 6.32
C ASN A 247 -11.84 -21.80 5.26
N LYS A 248 -12.87 -21.11 4.74
CA LYS A 248 -13.87 -21.72 3.85
C LYS A 248 -13.38 -21.88 2.42
N ASN A 249 -12.86 -20.81 1.82
CA ASN A 249 -12.44 -20.80 0.41
C ASN A 249 -10.90 -20.69 0.33
N GLN A 250 -10.23 -21.80 0.65
CA GLN A 250 -8.78 -21.86 0.71
C GLN A 250 -8.17 -22.56 -0.50
N GLU A 251 -7.10 -21.96 -1.03
CA GLU A 251 -6.15 -22.66 -1.89
C GLU A 251 -4.84 -22.86 -1.14
N ASP A 252 -4.56 -24.11 -0.76
CA ASP A 252 -3.39 -24.52 0.01
C ASP A 252 -2.81 -25.86 -0.49
N HIS A 253 -2.77 -26.08 -1.81
CA HIS A 253 -2.07 -27.23 -2.40
C HIS A 253 -0.55 -27.02 -2.34
N TRP A 254 0.02 -27.06 -1.14
CA TRP A 254 1.42 -26.72 -0.87
C TRP A 254 2.44 -27.72 -1.46
N THR A 255 2.03 -28.95 -1.82
CA THR A 255 2.89 -29.95 -2.50
C THR A 255 2.71 -30.03 -4.01
N ALA A 256 2.08 -29.03 -4.63
CA ALA A 256 1.75 -29.09 -6.06
C ALA A 256 3.00 -29.11 -6.96
N ASP A 257 3.17 -30.18 -7.74
CA ASP A 257 4.21 -30.37 -8.76
C ASP A 257 3.56 -30.55 -10.13
N PRO A 258 3.94 -29.81 -11.19
CA PRO A 258 4.96 -28.74 -11.25
C PRO A 258 4.43 -27.35 -10.80
N VAL A 259 5.30 -26.32 -10.83
CA VAL A 259 4.95 -24.91 -10.55
C VAL A 259 3.70 -24.45 -11.33
N GLN A 260 3.53 -24.93 -12.57
CA GLN A 260 2.33 -24.65 -13.37
C GLN A 260 1.05 -25.09 -12.65
N LYS A 261 1.04 -26.29 -12.06
CA LYS A 261 -0.12 -26.82 -11.34
C LYS A 261 -0.45 -25.96 -10.13
N LYS A 262 0.56 -25.51 -9.37
CA LYS A 262 0.35 -24.57 -8.26
C LYS A 262 -0.25 -23.26 -8.76
N TRP A 263 0.28 -22.72 -9.86
CA TRP A 263 -0.25 -21.52 -10.49
C TRP A 263 -1.72 -21.68 -10.91
N ASP A 264 -2.10 -22.81 -11.48
CA ASP A 264 -3.48 -23.05 -11.92
C ASP A 264 -4.45 -23.02 -10.73
N TYR A 265 -4.09 -23.64 -9.60
CA TYR A 265 -4.89 -23.57 -8.39
C TYR A 265 -5.00 -22.14 -7.82
N VAL A 266 -3.88 -21.41 -7.77
CA VAL A 266 -3.85 -20.02 -7.31
C VAL A 266 -4.74 -19.15 -8.18
N LYS A 267 -4.63 -19.29 -9.50
CA LYS A 267 -5.46 -18.56 -10.45
C LYS A 267 -6.93 -18.90 -10.27
N GLU A 268 -7.26 -20.18 -10.14
CA GLU A 268 -8.65 -20.62 -9.94
C GLU A 268 -9.27 -20.00 -8.69
N ASN A 269 -8.57 -19.99 -7.55
CA ASN A 269 -9.11 -19.43 -6.31
C ASN A 269 -9.22 -17.89 -6.37
N VAL A 270 -8.25 -17.22 -7.00
CA VAL A 270 -8.33 -15.77 -7.27
C VAL A 270 -9.54 -15.45 -8.16
N ASP A 271 -9.77 -16.24 -9.20
CA ASP A 271 -10.91 -16.06 -10.11
C ASP A 271 -12.25 -16.24 -9.39
N LYS A 272 -12.34 -17.22 -8.48
CA LYS A 272 -13.51 -17.39 -7.60
C LYS A 272 -13.69 -16.17 -6.69
N ALA A 273 -12.63 -15.67 -6.04
CA ALA A 273 -12.70 -14.49 -5.18
C ALA A 273 -13.19 -13.23 -5.92
N VAL A 274 -12.79 -13.09 -7.19
CA VAL A 274 -13.21 -12.01 -8.09
C VAL A 274 -14.68 -12.15 -8.50
N ALA A 275 -15.15 -13.37 -8.75
CA ALA A 275 -16.51 -13.65 -9.21
C ALA A 275 -17.57 -13.68 -8.09
N ASP A 276 -17.15 -13.94 -6.85
CA ASP A 276 -18.06 -14.14 -5.71
C ASP A 276 -18.59 -12.81 -5.13
N ASP A 277 -19.75 -12.88 -4.48
CA ASP A 277 -20.29 -11.82 -3.67
C ASP A 277 -19.39 -11.56 -2.43
N LYS A 278 -19.37 -10.32 -1.95
CA LYS A 278 -18.30 -9.80 -1.09
C LYS A 278 -18.39 -10.23 0.38
N ASN A 279 -19.10 -11.33 0.67
CA ASN A 279 -19.42 -11.77 2.02
C ASN A 279 -18.54 -12.91 2.53
N GLU A 280 -17.83 -13.61 1.64
CA GLU A 280 -16.96 -14.71 2.02
C GLU A 280 -15.47 -14.33 1.93
N MET A 281 -14.68 -14.80 2.89
CA MET A 281 -13.23 -14.73 2.83
C MET A 281 -12.69 -15.76 1.83
N TYR A 282 -11.69 -15.34 1.06
CA TYR A 282 -10.85 -16.20 0.24
C TYR A 282 -9.42 -16.08 0.75
N VAL A 283 -8.75 -17.21 0.96
CA VAL A 283 -7.34 -17.24 1.35
C VAL A 283 -6.58 -18.07 0.32
N THR A 284 -5.68 -17.43 -0.41
CA THR A 284 -4.89 -18.05 -1.46
C THR A 284 -3.43 -18.07 -1.05
N TYR A 285 -2.87 -19.27 -0.85
CA TYR A 285 -1.43 -19.43 -0.65
C TYR A 285 -0.75 -19.54 -2.01
N THR A 286 0.13 -18.58 -2.34
CA THR A 286 1.01 -18.71 -3.52
C THR A 286 2.23 -19.57 -3.22
N SER A 287 2.48 -19.85 -1.94
CA SER A 287 3.55 -20.71 -1.44
C SER A 287 3.32 -22.18 -1.76
N ALA A 288 4.43 -22.89 -1.96
CA ALA A 288 4.49 -24.34 -2.13
C ALA A 288 5.93 -24.82 -1.94
N SER A 289 6.08 -26.11 -1.66
CA SER A 289 7.34 -26.82 -1.58
C SER A 289 7.10 -28.28 -1.91
N ASP A 290 8.00 -28.88 -2.68
CA ASP A 290 8.00 -30.32 -2.93
C ASP A 290 9.25 -30.97 -2.33
N GLY A 291 9.76 -30.43 -1.20
CA GLY A 291 10.77 -30.95 -0.25
C GLY A 291 12.08 -31.53 -0.81
N VAL A 292 11.97 -32.45 -1.76
CA VAL A 292 12.99 -33.12 -2.54
C VAL A 292 13.22 -32.45 -3.91
N LYS A 293 12.17 -31.96 -4.59
CA LYS A 293 12.30 -31.51 -5.99
C LYS A 293 12.40 -30.01 -6.18
N ARG A 294 11.65 -29.23 -5.39
CA ARG A 294 11.58 -27.78 -5.53
C ARG A 294 11.40 -27.09 -4.19
N LEU A 295 12.17 -26.03 -4.01
CA LEU A 295 12.26 -25.24 -2.79
C LEU A 295 11.25 -24.07 -2.82
N PRO A 296 10.85 -23.53 -1.66
CA PRO A 296 9.90 -22.42 -1.57
C PRO A 296 10.24 -21.24 -2.48
N PHE A 297 11.52 -20.89 -2.53
CA PHE A 297 12.00 -19.75 -3.32
C PHE A 297 11.86 -19.98 -4.84
N GLU A 298 11.92 -21.24 -5.31
CA GLU A 298 11.74 -21.61 -6.71
C GLU A 298 10.25 -21.60 -7.11
N TYR A 299 9.34 -21.91 -6.19
CA TYR A 299 7.91 -21.71 -6.41
C TYR A 299 7.57 -20.22 -6.47
N ALA A 300 8.07 -19.42 -5.54
CA ALA A 300 7.76 -18.00 -5.47
C ALA A 300 8.36 -17.21 -6.64
N GLY A 301 9.68 -17.35 -6.86
CA GLY A 301 10.45 -16.57 -7.83
C GLY A 301 10.76 -17.27 -9.16
N GLY A 302 10.50 -18.58 -9.28
CA GLY A 302 10.84 -19.33 -10.48
C GLY A 302 12.29 -19.82 -10.50
N TYR A 303 12.64 -20.50 -11.58
CA TYR A 303 13.98 -21.09 -11.78
C TYR A 303 14.26 -21.29 -13.28
N TRP A 304 15.52 -21.59 -13.60
CA TRP A 304 15.91 -21.99 -14.95
C TRP A 304 16.05 -23.50 -15.02
N GLN A 305 15.47 -24.11 -16.05
CA GLN A 305 15.62 -25.54 -16.33
C GLN A 305 16.34 -25.75 -17.66
N GLU A 306 17.19 -26.76 -17.74
CA GLU A 306 17.82 -27.21 -18.98
C GLU A 306 17.26 -28.56 -19.40
N GLN A 307 16.72 -28.63 -20.61
CA GLN A 307 16.22 -29.88 -21.19
C GLN A 307 16.69 -29.98 -22.64
N GLY A 308 17.44 -31.04 -22.96
CA GLY A 308 17.96 -31.26 -24.32
C GLY A 308 18.88 -30.14 -24.83
N GLY A 309 19.63 -29.48 -23.94
CA GLY A 309 20.51 -28.35 -24.28
C GLY A 309 19.79 -27.01 -24.44
N VAL A 310 18.46 -26.95 -24.23
CA VAL A 310 17.68 -25.71 -24.24
C VAL A 310 17.44 -25.25 -22.81
N ARG A 311 17.87 -24.02 -22.51
CA ARG A 311 17.64 -23.36 -21.23
C ARG A 311 16.34 -22.56 -21.28
N THR A 312 15.36 -22.93 -20.48
CA THR A 312 14.04 -22.28 -20.39
C THR A 312 13.78 -21.74 -18.99
N GLU A 313 13.17 -20.56 -18.91
CA GLU A 313 12.71 -19.97 -17.65
C GLU A 313 11.37 -20.58 -17.25
N VAL A 314 11.28 -21.06 -16.00
CA VAL A 314 10.01 -21.40 -15.35
C VAL A 314 9.66 -20.25 -14.41
N GLN A 315 8.67 -19.45 -14.82
CA GLN A 315 8.19 -18.32 -14.02
C GLN A 315 7.57 -18.80 -12.70
N GLY A 316 7.93 -18.15 -11.59
CA GLY A 316 7.35 -18.38 -10.28
C GLY A 316 5.91 -17.91 -10.16
N VAL A 317 5.22 -18.40 -9.12
CA VAL A 317 3.82 -18.11 -8.84
C VAL A 317 3.60 -16.63 -8.54
N ASN A 318 4.49 -15.98 -7.80
CA ASN A 318 4.34 -14.55 -7.47
C ASN A 318 4.40 -13.68 -8.74
N TYR A 319 5.37 -13.95 -9.63
CA TYR A 319 5.50 -13.20 -10.88
C TYR A 319 4.32 -13.43 -11.82
N ARG A 320 3.84 -14.67 -11.93
CA ARG A 320 2.63 -14.99 -12.69
C ARG A 320 1.41 -14.28 -12.13
N LEU A 321 1.23 -14.27 -10.80
CA LEU A 321 0.14 -13.57 -10.14
C LEU A 321 0.21 -12.06 -10.40
N MET A 322 1.39 -11.45 -10.24
CA MET A 322 1.55 -10.02 -10.54
C MET A 322 1.17 -9.71 -11.98
N LYS A 323 1.65 -10.49 -12.97
CA LYS A 323 1.30 -10.30 -14.39
C LYS A 323 -0.20 -10.48 -14.63
N TYR A 324 -0.80 -11.50 -14.04
CA TYR A 324 -2.22 -11.77 -14.16
C TYR A 324 -3.05 -10.59 -13.66
N LEU A 325 -2.72 -10.09 -12.46
CA LEU A 325 -3.43 -8.98 -11.89
C LEU A 325 -3.15 -7.66 -12.63
N ASN A 326 -1.94 -7.44 -13.16
CA ASN A 326 -1.61 -6.27 -13.97
C ASN A 326 -2.50 -6.17 -15.24
N GLY A 327 -2.88 -7.30 -15.82
CA GLY A 327 -3.76 -7.37 -16.99
C GLY A 327 -5.25 -7.46 -16.69
N GLY A 328 -5.64 -7.63 -15.42
CA GLY A 328 -7.02 -7.86 -14.98
C GLY A 328 -7.70 -6.65 -14.32
N ASP A 329 -9.03 -6.63 -14.38
CA ASP A 329 -9.88 -5.62 -13.77
C ASP A 329 -9.63 -5.45 -12.25
N SER A 330 -10.01 -4.29 -11.72
CA SER A 330 -9.86 -3.93 -10.30
C SER A 330 -10.86 -4.66 -9.37
N GLY A 331 -10.87 -5.98 -9.38
CA GLY A 331 -11.70 -6.85 -8.54
C GLY A 331 -11.03 -7.30 -7.24
N ARG A 332 -11.83 -7.70 -6.25
CA ARG A 332 -11.36 -8.29 -4.99
C ARG A 332 -10.65 -9.62 -5.28
N VAL A 333 -9.47 -9.85 -4.71
CA VAL A 333 -8.71 -11.11 -4.82
C VAL A 333 -8.60 -11.90 -3.52
N GLY A 334 -9.20 -11.38 -2.44
CA GLY A 334 -9.12 -11.97 -1.10
C GLY A 334 -7.76 -11.77 -0.43
N THR A 335 -7.47 -12.61 0.55
CA THR A 335 -6.18 -12.65 1.24
C THR A 335 -5.20 -13.50 0.45
N VAL A 336 -4.03 -12.97 0.12
CA VAL A 336 -2.99 -13.67 -0.63
C VAL A 336 -1.76 -13.86 0.25
N MET A 337 -1.53 -15.09 0.71
CA MET A 337 -0.38 -15.47 1.56
C MET A 337 0.80 -15.86 0.67
N MET A 338 1.90 -15.12 0.76
CA MET A 338 3.04 -15.25 -0.16
C MET A 338 4.33 -15.65 0.55
N ASP A 339 5.17 -16.39 -0.15
CA ASP A 339 6.60 -16.51 0.17
C ASP A 339 7.37 -15.40 -0.53
N PHE A 340 8.28 -14.74 0.18
CA PHE A 340 9.16 -13.68 -0.33
C PHE A 340 8.44 -12.62 -1.21
N PRO A 341 7.42 -11.92 -0.70
CA PRO A 341 6.62 -10.99 -1.50
C PRO A 341 7.45 -9.83 -2.06
N GLY A 342 7.19 -9.44 -3.31
CA GLY A 342 7.72 -8.22 -3.91
C GLY A 342 6.75 -7.04 -3.84
N TRP A 343 7.29 -5.82 -3.89
CA TRP A 343 6.59 -4.55 -3.68
C TRP A 343 5.44 -4.35 -4.66
N ALA A 344 5.62 -4.75 -5.93
CA ALA A 344 4.62 -4.51 -6.95
C ALA A 344 3.46 -5.49 -6.84
N LEU A 345 3.71 -6.74 -6.41
CA LEU A 345 2.63 -7.68 -6.12
C LEU A 345 1.83 -7.22 -4.90
N VAL A 346 2.51 -6.77 -3.84
CA VAL A 346 1.87 -6.18 -2.65
C VAL A 346 1.01 -4.98 -3.03
N ASP A 347 1.54 -4.03 -3.80
CA ASP A 347 0.80 -2.86 -4.30
C ASP A 347 -0.40 -3.25 -5.15
N ASN A 348 -0.22 -4.26 -5.99
CA ASN A 348 -1.26 -4.74 -6.86
C ASN A 348 -2.44 -5.25 -6.03
N ILE A 349 -2.19 -6.10 -5.02
CA ILE A 349 -3.21 -6.61 -4.09
C ILE A 349 -3.88 -5.45 -3.32
N ILE A 350 -3.09 -4.51 -2.78
CA ILE A 350 -3.63 -3.33 -2.08
C ILE A 350 -4.56 -2.53 -2.99
N SER A 351 -4.18 -2.35 -4.26
CA SER A 351 -4.94 -1.56 -5.23
C SER A 351 -6.33 -2.13 -5.54
N ARG A 352 -6.56 -3.43 -5.28
CA ARG A 352 -7.88 -4.07 -5.43
C ARG A 352 -8.92 -3.54 -4.44
N ASN A 353 -8.49 -2.80 -3.43
CA ASN A 353 -9.36 -2.12 -2.47
C ASN A 353 -9.82 -0.72 -2.91
N ASN A 354 -9.34 -0.18 -4.05
CA ASN A 354 -9.67 1.19 -4.47
C ASN A 354 -11.18 1.42 -4.64
N GLY A 355 -11.95 0.37 -4.96
CA GLY A 355 -13.40 0.44 -5.08
C GLY A 355 -14.12 0.74 -3.75
N HIS A 356 -13.47 0.49 -2.61
CA HIS A 356 -13.98 0.74 -1.26
C HIS A 356 -13.56 2.10 -0.70
N ILE A 357 -12.81 2.87 -1.46
CA ILE A 357 -12.54 4.27 -1.13
C ILE A 357 -13.82 5.05 -1.44
N PRO A 358 -14.43 5.78 -0.48
CA PRO A 358 -15.68 6.49 -0.69
C PRO A 358 -15.67 7.34 -1.97
N LYS A 359 -16.52 6.98 -2.94
CA LYS A 359 -16.71 7.75 -4.16
C LYS A 359 -17.69 8.89 -3.88
N GLY A 360 -17.23 10.14 -3.93
CA GLY A 360 -18.11 11.32 -3.97
C GLY A 360 -18.12 12.25 -2.75
N GLY A 361 -17.39 11.95 -1.68
CA GLY A 361 -17.20 12.88 -0.56
C GLY A 361 -15.73 13.23 -0.45
N GLY A 362 -15.23 14.13 -1.30
CA GLY A 362 -13.84 14.56 -1.17
C GLY A 362 -13.52 14.99 0.27
N ASN A 363 -12.25 14.96 0.63
CA ASN A 363 -11.81 15.20 1.99
C ASN A 363 -11.10 16.55 2.08
N ARG A 364 -11.48 17.39 3.05
CA ARG A 364 -10.87 18.70 3.26
C ARG A 364 -9.36 18.67 3.46
N ALA A 365 -8.77 17.54 3.86
CA ALA A 365 -7.33 17.35 4.04
C ALA A 365 -6.63 16.63 2.87
N ILE A 366 -7.35 16.24 1.81
CA ILE A 366 -6.77 15.62 0.63
C ILE A 366 -6.77 16.60 -0.54
N TRP A 367 -5.63 16.66 -1.21
CA TRP A 367 -5.34 17.59 -2.29
C TRP A 367 -4.96 16.84 -3.56
N LEU A 368 -5.69 17.09 -4.64
CA LEU A 368 -5.35 16.66 -5.99
C LEU A 368 -4.24 17.56 -6.51
N VAL A 369 -3.16 16.98 -7.01
CA VAL A 369 -2.02 17.71 -7.60
C VAL A 369 -2.06 17.51 -9.10
N ASN A 370 -2.38 18.58 -9.81
CA ASN A 370 -2.49 18.58 -11.26
C ASN A 370 -1.10 18.69 -11.92
N SER A 371 -1.04 18.36 -13.21
CA SER A 371 0.18 18.46 -14.02
C SER A 371 0.73 19.89 -14.11
N ASP A 372 -0.12 20.90 -13.97
CA ASP A 372 0.24 22.32 -13.93
C ASP A 372 0.69 22.79 -12.53
N LYS A 373 0.90 21.86 -11.60
CA LYS A 373 1.29 22.08 -10.20
C LYS A 373 0.26 22.83 -9.36
N THR A 374 -1.00 22.91 -9.78
CA THR A 374 -2.09 23.39 -8.91
C THR A 374 -2.50 22.31 -7.91
N TYR A 375 -2.72 22.72 -6.66
CA TYR A 375 -3.20 21.84 -5.59
C TYR A 375 -4.68 22.13 -5.37
N VAL A 376 -5.55 21.17 -5.71
CA VAL A 376 -7.00 21.29 -5.64
C VAL A 376 -7.54 20.52 -4.45
N ASN A 377 -8.24 21.18 -3.56
CA ASN A 377 -8.91 20.51 -2.46
C ASN A 377 -9.94 19.51 -2.98
N SER A 378 -9.87 18.28 -2.50
CA SER A 378 -10.71 17.23 -3.04
C SER A 378 -12.18 17.36 -2.65
N GLN A 379 -12.49 17.94 -1.48
CA GLN A 379 -13.85 18.16 -1.00
C GLN A 379 -14.52 19.32 -1.70
N TYR A 380 -13.89 20.49 -1.63
CA TYR A 380 -14.49 21.75 -2.06
C TYR A 380 -14.18 22.12 -3.52
N LYS A 381 -13.27 21.38 -4.17
CA LYS A 381 -12.83 21.62 -5.56
C LYS A 381 -12.26 23.02 -5.77
N ARG A 382 -11.55 23.54 -4.76
CA ARG A 382 -10.91 24.87 -4.76
C ARG A 382 -9.40 24.74 -4.76
N CYS A 383 -8.72 25.63 -5.47
CA CYS A 383 -7.28 25.66 -5.59
C CYS A 383 -6.63 26.42 -4.43
N MET A 384 -5.56 25.86 -3.86
CA MET A 384 -4.69 26.55 -2.91
C MET A 384 -3.87 27.62 -3.62
N VAL A 385 -3.89 28.85 -3.10
CA VAL A 385 -3.23 30.01 -3.69
C VAL A 385 -2.54 30.85 -2.62
N ARG A 386 -1.63 31.71 -3.07
CA ARG A 386 -1.08 32.78 -2.22
C ARG A 386 -2.14 33.88 -2.13
N GLY A 387 -2.57 34.15 -0.90
CA GLY A 387 -3.51 35.19 -0.54
C GLY A 387 -2.83 36.52 -0.19
N PRO A 388 -3.52 37.39 0.59
CA PRO A 388 -3.02 38.70 0.96
C PRO A 388 -1.61 38.67 1.59
N GLU A 389 -0.77 39.60 1.15
CA GLU A 389 0.56 39.85 1.73
C GLU A 389 0.40 40.49 3.12
N PHE A 390 1.34 40.20 4.03
CA PHE A 390 1.32 40.82 5.36
C PHE A 390 1.70 42.30 5.31
N ASP A 391 2.57 42.67 4.37
CA ASP A 391 3.05 44.03 4.15
C ASP A 391 3.55 44.21 2.70
N SER A 392 4.05 45.41 2.38
CA SER A 392 4.55 45.76 1.04
C SER A 392 5.86 45.09 0.63
N SER A 393 6.55 44.38 1.54
CA SER A 393 7.81 43.69 1.26
C SER A 393 7.62 42.43 0.41
N LYS A 394 6.40 41.89 0.35
CA LYS A 394 6.05 40.65 -0.38
C LYS A 394 6.88 39.43 0.06
N THR A 395 7.39 39.46 1.28
CA THR A 395 8.20 38.38 1.87
C THR A 395 7.35 37.25 2.41
N GLY A 396 6.14 37.58 2.89
CA GLY A 396 5.14 36.62 3.34
C GLY A 396 3.70 37.08 3.20
N GLY A 397 2.77 36.14 3.34
CA GLY A 397 1.34 36.41 3.31
C GLY A 397 0.52 35.15 3.55
N LEU A 398 -0.80 35.29 3.60
CA LEU A 398 -1.72 34.19 3.89
C LEU A 398 -1.75 33.17 2.74
N ILE A 399 -2.06 31.91 3.06
CA ILE A 399 -2.47 30.91 2.07
C ILE A 399 -3.98 30.86 2.05
N THR A 400 -4.58 31.07 0.90
CA THR A 400 -6.04 31.04 0.77
C THR A 400 -6.45 30.07 -0.32
N GLN A 401 -7.75 29.98 -0.52
CA GLN A 401 -8.35 29.19 -1.58
C GLN A 401 -9.18 30.08 -2.52
N ARG A 402 -9.29 29.64 -3.78
CA ARG A 402 -10.22 30.21 -4.75
C ARG A 402 -10.57 29.17 -5.81
N GLU A 403 -11.45 29.54 -6.75
CA GLU A 403 -11.68 28.74 -7.95
C GLU A 403 -10.40 28.54 -8.76
N CYS A 404 -10.25 27.34 -9.31
CA CYS A 404 -9.07 26.98 -10.08
C CYS A 404 -9.01 27.75 -11.41
N GLN A 405 -7.82 28.22 -11.75
CA GLN A 405 -7.59 28.96 -12.99
C GLN A 405 -7.00 28.03 -14.06
N SER A 406 -7.39 28.20 -15.32
CA SER A 406 -6.89 27.41 -16.46
C SER A 406 -5.38 27.55 -16.69
N LYS A 407 -4.77 28.62 -16.19
CA LYS A 407 -3.32 28.84 -16.15
C LYS A 407 -2.95 29.55 -14.85
N ALA A 408 -2.65 28.78 -13.82
CA ALA A 408 -2.23 29.35 -12.54
C ALA A 408 -0.88 30.08 -12.66
N PRO A 409 -0.72 31.27 -12.04
CA PRO A 409 0.58 31.93 -11.97
C PRO A 409 1.56 31.09 -11.14
N GLY A 410 2.87 31.24 -11.37
CA GLY A 410 3.90 30.48 -10.64
C GLY A 410 3.85 30.63 -9.12
N SER A 411 3.25 31.70 -8.61
CA SER A 411 2.95 31.90 -7.18
C SER A 411 1.95 30.90 -6.61
N HIS A 412 1.10 30.29 -7.45
CA HIS A 412 0.03 29.35 -7.07
C HIS A 412 0.30 27.91 -7.54
N GLN A 413 1.48 27.70 -8.11
CA GLN A 413 1.97 26.40 -8.55
C GLN A 413 2.93 25.88 -7.49
N TRP A 414 2.63 24.73 -6.90
CA TRP A 414 3.36 24.18 -5.76
C TRP A 414 4.05 22.86 -6.10
N GLY A 415 5.16 22.58 -5.43
CA GLY A 415 5.88 21.31 -5.58
C GLY A 415 6.53 20.89 -4.27
N ALA A 416 6.61 19.58 -4.06
CA ALA A 416 7.39 19.00 -2.97
C ALA A 416 8.87 18.96 -3.39
N GLU A 417 9.74 19.59 -2.61
CA GLU A 417 11.19 19.64 -2.82
C GLU A 417 11.90 19.14 -1.55
N LYS A 418 12.92 18.29 -1.69
CA LYS A 418 13.74 17.91 -0.53
C LYS A 418 14.59 19.11 -0.09
N PRO A 419 14.63 19.44 1.21
CA PRO A 419 15.53 20.46 1.72
C PRO A 419 16.98 20.16 1.34
N THR A 420 17.68 21.15 0.81
CA THR A 420 19.10 21.02 0.43
C THR A 420 20.05 21.32 1.58
N SER A 421 19.55 21.93 2.65
CA SER A 421 20.37 22.48 3.74
C SER A 421 20.46 21.60 5.00
N PHE A 422 19.74 20.48 5.07
CA PHE A 422 19.79 19.55 6.22
C PHE A 422 19.18 18.18 5.90
N GLU A 423 19.48 17.18 6.74
CA GLU A 423 18.88 15.83 6.64
C GLU A 423 17.38 15.89 6.89
N SER A 424 16.60 15.52 5.88
CA SER A 424 15.16 15.78 5.89
C SER A 424 14.31 14.63 6.42
N ASN A 425 14.86 13.47 6.80
CA ASN A 425 14.14 12.29 7.33
C ASN A 425 12.83 11.95 6.56
N GLY A 426 12.82 12.12 5.24
CA GLY A 426 11.64 11.83 4.41
C GLY A 426 10.58 12.94 4.33
N TYR A 427 10.85 14.11 4.90
CA TYR A 427 10.01 15.30 4.81
C TYR A 427 10.44 16.24 3.65
N PHE A 428 9.51 17.07 3.20
CA PHE A 428 9.66 17.95 2.05
C PHE A 428 9.23 19.38 2.37
N TRP A 429 9.85 20.35 1.70
CA TRP A 429 9.26 21.68 1.54
C TRP A 429 8.14 21.62 0.50
N ILE A 430 7.01 22.24 0.80
CA ILE A 430 5.99 22.52 -0.23
C ILE A 430 6.24 23.95 -0.72
N LYS A 431 6.92 24.05 -1.87
CA LYS A 431 7.46 25.30 -2.39
C LYS A 431 6.68 25.76 -3.61
N SER A 432 6.30 27.02 -3.63
CA SER A 432 5.74 27.65 -4.82
C SER A 432 6.80 27.73 -5.92
N SER A 433 6.40 27.74 -7.18
CA SER A 433 7.32 27.77 -8.32
C SER A 433 8.09 29.11 -8.41
N ASN A 434 7.66 30.14 -7.67
CA ASN A 434 8.40 31.38 -7.45
C ASN A 434 9.20 31.43 -6.13
N GLY A 435 9.39 30.28 -5.47
CA GLY A 435 10.44 30.10 -4.45
C GLY A 435 10.03 30.25 -2.98
N LYS A 436 8.75 30.44 -2.66
CA LYS A 436 8.28 30.60 -1.27
C LYS A 436 7.76 29.27 -0.72
N CYS A 437 7.95 29.02 0.57
CA CYS A 437 7.53 27.79 1.22
C CYS A 437 6.18 27.96 1.91
N LEU A 438 5.41 26.86 1.97
CA LEU A 438 4.21 26.72 2.76
C LEU A 438 4.59 26.53 4.23
N THR A 439 4.07 27.39 5.10
CA THR A 439 4.51 27.51 6.48
C THR A 439 3.33 27.52 7.45
N VAL A 440 3.51 26.78 8.54
CA VAL A 440 2.70 26.84 9.74
C VAL A 440 3.21 27.97 10.64
N PRO A 441 2.35 28.80 11.26
CA PRO A 441 2.79 29.87 12.15
C PRO A 441 3.68 29.40 13.30
N TYR A 442 4.86 30.00 13.41
CA TYR A 442 5.73 29.78 14.56
C TYR A 442 5.32 30.69 15.71
N ASN A 443 5.11 30.11 16.89
CA ASN A 443 4.76 30.84 18.11
C ASN A 443 5.71 30.47 19.25
N ASN A 444 6.94 31.00 19.22
CA ASN A 444 7.94 30.87 20.29
C ASN A 444 8.12 29.42 20.80
N GLY A 445 8.14 28.44 19.90
CA GLY A 445 8.33 27.03 20.23
C GLY A 445 7.07 26.26 20.63
N THR A 446 5.90 26.91 20.66
CA THR A 446 4.61 26.24 20.91
C THR A 446 3.94 25.86 19.58
N PRO A 447 3.68 24.56 19.31
CA PRO A 447 3.00 24.12 18.10
C PRO A 447 1.57 24.71 18.02
N PRO A 448 1.18 25.37 16.92
CA PRO A 448 -0.17 25.89 16.79
C PRO A 448 -1.22 24.79 16.68
N ALA A 449 -2.43 25.08 17.14
CA ALA A 449 -3.55 24.13 17.18
C ALA A 449 -4.23 23.93 15.80
N ALA A 450 -5.12 22.94 15.74
CA ALA A 450 -6.03 22.74 14.62
C ALA A 450 -6.91 23.98 14.35
N GLY A 451 -7.22 24.23 13.08
CA GLY A 451 -7.91 25.44 12.62
C GLY A 451 -6.98 26.63 12.36
N THR A 452 -5.68 26.51 12.63
CA THR A 452 -4.73 27.60 12.41
C THR A 452 -4.51 27.84 10.91
N GLN A 453 -4.68 29.09 10.50
CA GLN A 453 -4.45 29.59 9.15
C GLN A 453 -2.98 29.47 8.74
N LEU A 454 -2.72 28.95 7.54
CA LEU A 454 -1.37 28.83 6.99
C LEU A 454 -0.94 30.10 6.26
N PHE A 455 0.37 30.27 6.11
CA PHE A 455 0.97 31.34 5.31
C PHE A 455 2.07 30.81 4.40
N TRP A 456 2.48 31.64 3.44
CA TRP A 456 3.71 31.43 2.69
C TRP A 456 4.78 32.38 3.21
N TRP A 457 6.02 31.90 3.25
CA TRP A 457 7.18 32.68 3.66
C TRP A 457 8.43 32.28 2.87
N ASP A 458 9.55 32.95 3.10
CA ASP A 458 10.84 32.45 2.65
C ASP A 458 11.14 31.07 3.23
N CYS A 459 11.68 30.19 2.39
CA CYS A 459 12.10 28.85 2.79
C CYS A 459 13.25 28.97 3.79
N GLU A 460 13.04 28.48 5.00
CA GLU A 460 14.01 28.60 6.09
C GLU A 460 15.20 27.66 5.88
N THR A 461 16.41 28.22 6.00
CA THR A 461 17.68 27.52 5.79
C THR A 461 18.45 27.26 7.09
N ARG A 462 17.88 27.65 8.24
CA ARG A 462 18.50 27.49 9.58
C ARG A 462 17.71 26.49 10.43
N TRP A 463 18.38 25.95 11.45
CA TRP A 463 17.94 24.82 12.28
C TRP A 463 16.49 24.93 12.80
N PHE A 464 15.73 23.82 12.65
CA PHE A 464 14.39 23.56 13.22
C PHE A 464 13.17 24.33 12.67
N SER A 465 12.99 24.42 11.36
CA SER A 465 11.70 24.88 10.81
C SER A 465 10.72 23.72 10.55
N GLY A 466 10.44 22.90 11.58
CA GLY A 466 9.41 21.86 11.47
C GLY A 466 8.05 22.43 11.00
N SER A 467 7.83 23.72 11.19
CA SER A 467 6.75 24.55 10.63
C SER A 467 6.65 24.55 9.10
N GLN A 468 7.73 24.33 8.36
CA GLN A 468 7.79 24.32 6.89
C GLN A 468 7.99 22.93 6.29
N MET A 469 8.11 21.91 7.13
CA MET A 469 8.41 20.54 6.73
C MET A 469 7.15 19.69 6.69
N TRP A 470 6.92 19.01 5.58
CA TRP A 470 5.70 18.26 5.32
C TRP A 470 5.99 16.82 4.91
N ASN A 471 5.34 15.87 5.56
CA ASN A 471 5.26 14.50 5.07
C ASN A 471 4.19 14.44 3.97
N VAL A 472 4.56 13.92 2.81
CA VAL A 472 3.73 13.87 1.61
C VAL A 472 3.23 12.44 1.44
N VAL A 473 2.01 12.17 1.90
CA VAL A 473 1.43 10.83 1.90
C VAL A 473 0.55 10.67 0.65
N PRO A 474 0.90 9.78 -0.29
CA PRO A 474 0.02 9.47 -1.42
C PRO A 474 -1.34 8.98 -0.94
N THR A 475 -2.40 9.44 -1.58
CA THR A 475 -3.78 9.01 -1.34
C THR A 475 -4.49 8.83 -2.68
N LYS A 476 -5.64 8.17 -2.67
CA LYS A 476 -6.46 7.95 -3.86
C LYS A 476 -7.84 8.55 -3.63
N ILE A 477 -8.33 9.30 -4.62
CA ILE A 477 -9.70 9.80 -4.70
C ILE A 477 -10.17 9.53 -6.12
N GLY A 478 -11.30 8.82 -6.27
CA GLY A 478 -11.91 8.53 -7.57
C GLY A 478 -11.77 7.07 -8.03
N SER A 479 -12.41 6.74 -9.15
CA SER A 479 -12.29 5.43 -9.81
C SER A 479 -10.94 5.26 -10.51
N VAL A 480 -10.62 4.02 -10.87
CA VAL A 480 -9.36 3.58 -11.52
C VAL A 480 -9.03 4.34 -12.81
N GLU A 481 -10.03 4.98 -13.43
CA GLU A 481 -9.89 5.74 -14.69
C GLU A 481 -9.46 7.20 -14.50
N ASP A 482 -9.49 7.75 -13.29
CA ASP A 482 -9.21 9.17 -13.03
C ASP A 482 -7.86 9.32 -12.30
N SER A 483 -6.76 9.20 -13.06
CA SER A 483 -5.37 9.12 -12.57
C SER A 483 -4.80 10.42 -11.97
N LYS A 484 -5.60 11.21 -11.26
CA LYS A 484 -5.14 12.45 -10.61
C LYS A 484 -4.33 12.09 -9.37
N LYS A 485 -3.05 12.49 -9.35
CA LYS A 485 -2.19 12.30 -8.17
C LYS A 485 -2.82 13.03 -7.00
N SER A 486 -3.06 12.35 -5.89
CA SER A 486 -3.64 12.98 -4.70
C SER A 486 -2.80 12.70 -3.47
N TYR A 487 -2.72 13.70 -2.60
CA TYR A 487 -1.83 13.67 -1.45
C TYR A 487 -2.49 14.25 -0.21
N ARG A 488 -2.08 13.72 0.93
CA ARG A 488 -2.28 14.28 2.25
C ARG A 488 -0.94 14.84 2.71
N PHE A 489 -0.93 16.09 3.15
CA PHE A 489 0.28 16.75 3.62
C PHE A 489 0.20 16.90 5.13
N ILE A 490 1.11 16.26 5.86
CA ILE A 490 1.14 16.27 7.34
C ILE A 490 2.34 17.11 7.78
N ASN A 491 2.10 18.15 8.58
CA ASN A 491 3.19 18.98 9.07
C ASN A 491 4.05 18.21 10.09
N ASN A 492 5.38 18.29 9.94
CA ASN A 492 6.34 17.59 10.79
C ASN A 492 6.27 18.02 12.26
N TRP A 493 6.03 19.31 12.52
CA TRP A 493 6.03 19.85 13.87
C TRP A 493 4.73 19.61 14.61
N THR A 494 3.59 19.77 13.94
CA THR A 494 2.27 19.70 14.58
C THR A 494 1.58 18.34 14.44
N GLY A 495 1.99 17.51 13.46
CA GLY A 495 1.28 16.28 13.11
C GLY A 495 -0.11 16.51 12.49
N LEU A 496 -0.46 17.76 12.19
CA LEU A 496 -1.75 18.15 11.61
C LEU A 496 -1.67 18.19 10.08
N CYS A 497 -2.82 18.01 9.44
CA CYS A 497 -2.93 17.96 7.99
C CYS A 497 -3.21 19.33 7.39
N LEU A 498 -2.59 19.61 6.23
CA LEU A 498 -3.00 20.68 5.33
C LEU A 498 -4.47 20.50 4.97
N SER A 499 -5.31 21.45 5.33
CA SER A 499 -6.76 21.33 5.27
C SER A 499 -7.41 22.62 4.74
N MET A 500 -8.68 22.50 4.42
CA MET A 500 -9.58 23.62 4.15
C MET A 500 -10.44 23.89 5.39
N ASP A 501 -10.54 25.15 5.79
CA ASP A 501 -11.50 25.57 6.82
C ASP A 501 -12.93 25.44 6.30
N PRO A 502 -13.77 24.57 6.88
CA PRO A 502 -15.16 24.39 6.45
C PRO A 502 -15.98 25.68 6.49
N ALA A 503 -15.71 26.56 7.47
CA ALA A 503 -16.49 27.77 7.69
C ALA A 503 -16.30 28.80 6.57
N THR A 504 -15.16 28.74 5.87
CA THR A 504 -14.79 29.70 4.81
C THR A 504 -14.58 29.04 3.45
N ALA A 505 -14.89 27.74 3.31
CA ALA A 505 -14.59 26.95 2.12
C ALA A 505 -15.36 27.36 0.86
N SER A 506 -16.51 28.01 1.00
CA SER A 506 -17.32 28.52 -0.12
C SER A 506 -16.92 29.94 -0.56
N ALA A 507 -16.23 30.70 0.30
CA ALA A 507 -15.89 32.10 0.05
C ALA A 507 -14.61 32.26 -0.78
N THR A 508 -14.59 33.22 -1.71
CA THR A 508 -13.34 33.59 -2.40
C THR A 508 -12.33 34.11 -1.38
N GLY A 509 -11.14 33.52 -1.33
CA GLY A 509 -10.13 33.87 -0.32
C GLY A 509 -10.32 33.15 1.01
N GLY A 510 -11.14 32.08 1.05
CA GLY A 510 -11.31 31.25 2.24
C GLY A 510 -9.99 30.68 2.79
N LYS A 511 -10.04 30.25 4.05
CA LYS A 511 -8.87 29.87 4.82
C LYS A 511 -8.38 28.48 4.45
N VAL A 512 -7.09 28.37 4.19
CA VAL A 512 -6.36 27.10 4.18
C VAL A 512 -5.66 26.99 5.52
N THR A 513 -5.93 25.91 6.23
CA THR A 513 -5.53 25.73 7.63
C THR A 513 -4.70 24.47 7.78
N GLN A 514 -4.16 24.26 8.98
CA GLN A 514 -3.86 22.93 9.48
C GLN A 514 -5.00 22.43 10.37
N ASP A 515 -5.35 21.16 10.29
CA ASP A 515 -6.44 20.58 11.09
C ASP A 515 -6.14 19.10 11.40
N THR A 516 -6.91 18.52 12.31
CA THR A 516 -6.84 17.10 12.63
C THR A 516 -6.96 16.28 11.35
N CYS A 517 -5.96 15.43 11.10
CA CYS A 517 -5.98 14.53 9.97
C CYS A 517 -7.22 13.63 10.05
N PRO A 518 -8.08 13.64 9.02
CA PRO A 518 -9.25 12.77 8.99
C PRO A 518 -8.81 11.31 9.06
N LYS A 519 -9.48 10.57 9.95
CA LYS A 519 -9.21 9.16 10.21
C LYS A 519 -9.49 8.29 9.01
#